data_AF-A0A349UNR8-F1
#
_entry.id   AF-A0A349UNR8-F1
#
_cell.length_a   1.000
_cell.length_b   1.000
_cell.length_c   1.000
_cell.angle_alpha   90.00
_cell.angle_beta   90.00
_cell.angle_gamma   90.00
#
_symmetry.space_group_name_H-M   'P 1'
#
loop_
_entity.id
_entity.type
_entity.pdbx_description
1 polymer ?
#
loop_
_entity_poly.entity_id
_entity_poly.type
_entity_poly.pdbx_seq_one_letter_code
_entity_poly.pdbx_strand_id
1 'polypeptide(L)'
;MKTYSNDLRERVVRACDEKVGTRKEIAKLFGVSTAWIRRLLQRRRESGDFSARRRGGCKPPKFVGKKLEQLRTWVIEQPDVTLAELLERSKVSASTMAVHRALERLGCTRKKSRYTLPSKNDLT
;
A
#
# COMPACT_ATOMS: atom_id res chain seq x y z
N MET A 1 -2.38 12.18 13.41
CA MET A 1 -3.64 12.98 13.52
C MET A 1 -4.80 12.19 12.92
N LYS A 2 -5.89 12.00 13.68
CA LYS A 2 -7.10 11.29 13.22
C LYS A 2 -7.90 12.20 12.29
N THR A 3 -8.34 11.70 11.15
CA THR A 3 -9.21 12.45 10.24
C THR A 3 -10.64 12.41 10.75
N TYR A 4 -11.34 13.54 10.70
CA TYR A 4 -12.79 13.58 10.91
C TYR A 4 -13.50 12.62 9.94
N SER A 5 -14.57 11.97 10.43
CA SER A 5 -15.41 11.05 9.66
C SER A 5 -16.03 11.75 8.44
N ASN A 6 -16.35 10.98 7.40
CA ASN A 6 -17.09 11.49 6.26
C ASN A 6 -18.52 11.92 6.64
N ASP A 7 -19.17 11.19 7.55
CA ASP A 7 -20.50 11.55 8.09
C ASP A 7 -20.50 12.97 8.69
N LEU A 8 -19.51 13.28 9.52
CA LEU A 8 -19.39 14.61 10.13
C LEU A 8 -19.20 15.71 9.07
N ARG A 9 -18.46 15.42 8.00
CA ARG A 9 -18.26 16.38 6.90
C ARG A 9 -19.54 16.62 6.13
N GLU A 10 -20.27 15.56 5.82
CA GLU A 10 -21.54 15.64 5.12
C GLU A 10 -22.55 16.48 5.90
N ARG A 11 -22.72 16.19 7.20
CA ARG A 11 -23.63 16.95 8.06
C ARG A 11 -23.27 18.43 8.17
N VAL A 12 -21.97 18.74 8.25
CA VAL A 12 -21.47 20.13 8.32
C VAL A 12 -21.67 20.86 6.99
N VAL A 13 -21.42 20.18 5.86
CA VAL A 13 -21.67 20.74 4.53
C VAL A 13 -23.16 21.01 4.33
N ARG A 14 -24.02 20.06 4.70
CA ARG A 14 -25.47 20.22 4.61
C ARG A 14 -25.97 21.41 5.44
N ALA A 15 -25.53 21.54 6.69
CA ALA A 15 -25.88 22.68 7.54
C ALA A 15 -25.41 24.03 6.96
N CYS A 16 -24.27 24.04 6.26
CA CYS A 16 -23.78 25.23 5.55
C CYS A 16 -24.63 25.56 4.31
N ASP A 17 -25.07 24.54 3.56
CA ASP A 17 -25.89 24.69 2.36
C ASP A 17 -27.32 25.15 2.70
N GLU A 18 -27.90 24.59 3.77
CA GLU A 18 -29.21 24.94 4.31
C GLU A 18 -29.21 26.31 5.02
N LYS A 19 -28.05 26.97 5.16
CA LYS A 19 -27.87 28.25 5.88
C LYS A 19 -28.48 28.25 7.29
N VAL A 20 -28.38 27.13 8.00
CA VAL A 20 -28.94 26.94 9.37
C VAL A 20 -28.36 27.94 10.38
N GLY A 21 -27.21 28.54 10.07
CA GLY A 21 -26.65 29.64 10.84
C GLY A 21 -25.32 30.13 10.27
N THR A 22 -24.65 30.98 11.02
CA THR A 22 -23.29 31.42 10.71
C THR A 22 -22.29 30.25 10.86
N ARG A 23 -21.16 30.34 10.17
CA ARG A 23 -20.08 29.33 10.27
C ARG A 23 -19.56 29.15 11.71
N LYS A 24 -19.68 30.17 12.56
CA LYS A 24 -19.30 30.11 13.99
C LYS A 24 -20.29 29.26 14.79
N GLU A 25 -21.59 29.41 14.53
CA GLU A 25 -22.64 28.62 15.18
C GLU A 25 -22.58 27.15 14.74
N ILE A 26 -22.38 26.90 13.44
CA ILE A 26 -22.20 25.54 12.90
C ILE A 26 -20.95 24.89 13.51
N ALA A 27 -19.85 25.63 13.64
CA ALA A 27 -18.64 25.14 14.31
C ALA A 27 -18.91 24.72 15.77
N LYS A 28 -19.67 25.53 16.52
CA LYS A 28 -20.06 25.21 17.89
C LYS A 28 -20.99 23.99 17.96
N LEU A 29 -21.98 23.91 17.08
CA LEU A 29 -22.95 22.81 17.03
C LEU A 29 -22.30 21.44 16.79
N PHE A 30 -21.30 21.40 15.91
CA PHE A 30 -20.60 20.17 15.53
C PHE A 30 -19.27 19.95 16.28
N GLY A 31 -18.88 20.85 17.19
CA GLY A 31 -17.62 20.75 17.94
C GLY A 31 -16.36 20.80 17.06
N VAL A 32 -16.42 21.52 15.94
CA VAL A 32 -15.31 21.64 14.96
C VAL A 32 -14.80 23.06 14.86
N SER A 33 -13.61 23.26 14.29
CA SER A 33 -13.08 24.61 14.09
C SER A 33 -13.65 25.27 12.83
N THR A 34 -13.86 26.59 12.89
CA THR A 34 -14.30 27.40 11.73
C THR A 34 -13.32 27.32 10.56
N ALA A 35 -12.02 27.24 10.86
CA ALA A 35 -10.97 27.03 9.87
C ALA A 35 -11.10 25.69 9.14
N TRP A 36 -11.54 24.64 9.84
CA TRP A 36 -11.79 23.33 9.24
C TRP A 36 -13.00 23.37 8.30
N ILE A 37 -14.10 24.01 8.72
CA ILE A 37 -15.28 24.23 7.86
C ILE A 37 -14.90 25.00 6.59
N ARG A 38 -14.11 26.08 6.72
CA ARG A 38 -13.63 26.85 5.56
C ARG A 38 -12.82 25.98 4.59
N ARG A 39 -11.89 25.18 5.09
CA ARG A 39 -11.07 24.26 4.26
C ARG A 39 -11.94 23.18 3.59
N LEU A 40 -12.98 22.72 4.27
CA LEU A 40 -13.93 21.73 3.74
C LEU A 40 -14.72 22.30 2.56
N LEU A 41 -15.29 23.49 2.72
CA LEU A 41 -16.02 24.17 1.64
C LEU A 41 -15.11 24.57 0.47
N GLN A 42 -13.88 24.99 0.76
CA GLN A 42 -12.89 25.29 -0.28
C GLN A 42 -12.60 24.05 -1.14
N ARG A 43 -12.38 22.88 -0.53
CA ARG A 43 -12.16 21.63 -1.27
C ARG A 43 -13.33 21.24 -2.15
N ARG A 44 -14.56 21.39 -1.64
CA ARG A 44 -15.76 21.14 -2.44
C ARG A 44 -15.81 22.04 -3.67
N ARG A 45 -15.41 23.31 -3.55
CA ARG A 45 -15.34 24.24 -4.70
C ARG A 45 -14.25 23.85 -5.71
N GLU A 46 -13.08 23.45 -5.23
CA GLU A 46 -11.92 23.14 -6.08
C GLU A 46 -12.02 21.77 -6.77
N SER A 47 -12.63 20.78 -6.13
CA SER A 47 -12.58 19.39 -6.56
C SER A 47 -13.95 18.72 -6.70
N GLY A 48 -15.04 19.40 -6.32
CA GLY A 48 -16.38 18.81 -6.22
C GLY A 48 -16.55 17.86 -5.04
N ASP A 49 -15.47 17.46 -4.37
CA ASP A 49 -15.46 16.46 -3.30
C ASP A 49 -15.11 17.08 -1.93
N PHE A 50 -15.78 16.56 -0.89
CA PHE A 50 -15.57 16.91 0.51
C PHE A 50 -15.17 15.69 1.36
N SER A 51 -14.98 14.52 0.73
CA SER A 51 -14.60 13.28 1.38
C SER A 51 -13.16 13.29 1.90
N ALA A 52 -12.83 12.31 2.76
CA ALA A 52 -11.46 12.12 3.21
C ALA A 52 -10.61 11.73 2.01
N ARG A 53 -9.53 12.47 1.75
CA ARG A 53 -8.48 11.93 0.89
C ARG A 53 -8.09 10.56 1.41
N ARG A 54 -8.04 9.59 0.50
CA ARG A 54 -7.39 8.30 0.76
C ARG A 54 -6.02 8.62 1.34
N ARG A 55 -5.77 8.17 2.57
CA ARG A 55 -4.43 8.27 3.15
C ARG A 55 -3.48 7.52 2.21
N GLY A 56 -2.34 8.14 1.93
CA GLY A 56 -1.50 7.84 0.76
C GLY A 56 -1.23 6.36 0.50
N GLY A 57 -0.99 6.05 -0.77
CA GLY A 57 -0.57 4.72 -1.19
C GLY A 57 0.85 4.39 -0.75
N CYS A 58 1.14 3.09 -0.65
CA CYS A 58 2.51 2.61 -0.56
C CYS A 58 3.28 2.99 -1.83
N LYS A 59 4.59 3.23 -1.70
CA LYS A 59 5.49 3.38 -2.86
C LYS A 59 5.28 2.17 -3.79
N PRO A 60 5.13 2.38 -5.12
CA PRO A 60 4.92 1.27 -6.03
C PRO A 60 6.07 0.27 -5.93
N PRO A 61 5.80 -1.03 -6.06
CA PRO A 61 6.85 -2.06 -6.01
C PRO A 61 7.88 -1.81 -7.11
N LYS A 62 9.15 -2.11 -6.83
CA LYS A 62 10.25 -1.90 -7.81
C LYS A 62 10.25 -2.93 -8.95
N PHE A 63 9.65 -4.09 -8.70
CA PHE A 63 9.47 -5.17 -9.68
C PHE A 63 8.02 -5.16 -10.20
N VAL A 64 7.83 -4.63 -11.41
CA VAL A 64 6.55 -4.54 -12.11
C VAL A 64 6.79 -4.76 -13.61
N GLY A 65 5.77 -5.24 -14.32
CA GLY A 65 5.82 -5.44 -15.78
C GLY A 65 6.99 -6.33 -16.20
N LYS A 66 7.79 -5.87 -17.16
CA LYS A 66 8.93 -6.63 -17.73
C LYS A 66 9.90 -7.16 -16.67
N LYS A 67 10.17 -6.40 -15.61
CA LYS A 67 11.08 -6.83 -14.54
C LYS A 67 10.52 -7.98 -13.71
N LEU A 68 9.19 -8.03 -13.57
CA LEU A 68 8.53 -9.11 -12.86
C LEU A 68 8.55 -10.39 -13.70
N GLU A 69 8.28 -10.28 -15.01
CA GLU A 69 8.36 -11.42 -15.92
C GLU A 69 9.79 -11.97 -16.04
N GLN A 70 10.82 -11.10 -16.04
CA GLN A 70 12.22 -11.53 -16.01
C GLN A 70 12.54 -12.38 -14.77
N LEU A 71 12.07 -11.98 -13.59
CA LEU A 71 12.23 -12.78 -12.37
C LEU A 71 11.56 -14.15 -12.52
N ARG A 72 10.36 -14.19 -13.12
CA ARG A 72 9.63 -15.43 -13.37
C ARG A 72 10.43 -16.38 -14.28
N THR A 73 10.97 -15.86 -15.39
CA THR A 73 11.77 -16.65 -16.32
C THR A 73 12.99 -17.25 -15.63
N TRP A 74 13.73 -16.45 -14.85
CA TRP A 74 14.92 -16.95 -14.16
C TRP A 74 14.63 -18.02 -13.11
N VAL A 75 13.51 -17.90 -12.39
CA VAL A 75 13.09 -18.92 -11.43
C VAL A 75 12.63 -20.21 -12.12
N ILE A 76 12.04 -20.11 -13.33
CA ILE A 76 11.67 -21.30 -14.11
C ILE A 76 12.92 -21.99 -14.67
N GLU A 77 13.88 -21.21 -15.20
CA GLU A 77 15.14 -21.73 -15.72
C GLU A 77 16.01 -22.37 -14.63
N GLN A 78 16.06 -21.75 -13.45
CA GLN A 78 16.90 -22.15 -12.32
C GLN A 78 16.14 -22.02 -10.99
N PRO A 79 15.42 -23.07 -10.56
CA PRO A 79 14.60 -23.02 -9.33
C PRO A 79 15.38 -22.83 -8.04
N ASP A 80 16.67 -23.16 -8.03
CA ASP A 80 17.55 -23.07 -6.86
C ASP A 80 18.29 -21.72 -6.72
N VAL A 81 18.02 -20.77 -7.62
CA VAL A 81 18.61 -19.43 -7.57
C VAL A 81 18.21 -18.70 -6.28
N THR A 82 19.19 -18.08 -5.64
CA THR A 82 18.96 -17.35 -4.40
C THR A 82 18.35 -15.96 -4.67
N LEU A 83 17.71 -15.39 -3.65
CA LEU A 83 17.13 -14.04 -3.75
C LEU A 83 18.20 -12.96 -3.99
N ALA A 84 19.43 -13.17 -3.51
CA ALA A 84 20.55 -12.25 -3.70
C ALA A 84 21.04 -12.27 -5.15
N GLU A 85 21.20 -13.46 -5.74
CA GLU A 85 21.57 -13.61 -7.15
C GLU A 85 20.50 -13.03 -8.09
N LEU A 86 19.22 -13.24 -7.79
CA LEU A 86 18.12 -12.61 -8.54
C LEU A 86 18.17 -11.08 -8.46
N LEU A 87 18.53 -10.52 -7.30
CA LEU A 87 18.67 -9.08 -7.12
C LEU A 87 19.84 -8.54 -7.97
N GLU A 88 21.00 -9.18 -7.89
CA GLU A 88 22.20 -8.82 -8.66
C GLU A 88 21.94 -8.89 -10.17
N ARG A 89 21.33 -9.98 -10.64
CA ARG A 89 20.97 -10.18 -12.06
C ARG A 89 19.96 -9.15 -12.55
N SER A 90 19.04 -8.72 -11.68
CA SER A 90 18.04 -7.70 -12.04
C SER A 90 18.60 -6.29 -12.19
N LYS A 91 19.79 -6.00 -11.62
CA LYS A 91 20.39 -4.65 -11.55
C LYS A 91 19.43 -3.57 -11.01
N VAL A 92 18.39 -3.96 -10.29
CA VAL A 92 17.46 -3.04 -9.66
C VAL A 92 18.02 -2.68 -8.29
N SER A 93 18.21 -1.39 -8.02
CA SER A 93 18.49 -0.92 -6.65
C SER A 93 17.27 -1.23 -5.79
N ALA A 94 17.25 -2.39 -5.12
CA ALA A 94 16.18 -2.89 -4.27
C ALA A 94 16.78 -3.78 -3.17
N SER A 95 15.97 -4.15 -2.17
CA SER A 95 16.39 -5.14 -1.17
C SER A 95 16.03 -6.56 -1.62
N THR A 96 16.67 -7.56 -1.03
CA THR A 96 16.29 -8.98 -1.19
C THR A 96 14.82 -9.22 -0.85
N MET A 97 14.28 -8.51 0.16
CA MET A 97 12.86 -8.54 0.50
C MET A 97 11.95 -8.05 -0.64
N ALA A 98 12.39 -7.08 -1.46
CA ALA A 98 11.61 -6.64 -2.61
C ALA A 98 11.52 -7.74 -3.69
N VAL A 99 12.57 -8.55 -3.86
CA VAL A 99 12.57 -9.73 -4.73
C VAL A 99 11.63 -10.79 -4.16
N HIS A 100 11.73 -11.11 -2.87
CA HIS A 100 10.82 -12.05 -2.21
C HIS A 100 9.35 -11.67 -2.41
N ARG A 101 9.00 -10.40 -2.14
CA ARG A 101 7.64 -9.87 -2.35
C ARG A 101 7.21 -9.86 -3.81
N ALA A 102 8.15 -9.83 -4.76
CA ALA A 102 7.87 -9.98 -6.18
C ALA A 102 7.54 -11.44 -6.53
N LEU A 103 8.31 -12.39 -6.01
CA LEU A 103 8.06 -13.83 -6.18
C LEU A 103 6.76 -14.28 -5.52
N GLU A 104 6.44 -13.78 -4.33
CA GLU A 104 5.14 -14.02 -3.67
C GLU A 104 3.96 -13.55 -4.55
N ARG A 105 4.08 -12.38 -5.19
CA ARG A 105 3.04 -11.88 -6.11
C ARG A 105 2.90 -12.74 -7.38
N LEU A 106 3.97 -13.43 -7.78
CA LEU A 106 3.96 -14.39 -8.89
C LEU A 106 3.45 -15.78 -8.48
N GLY A 107 3.17 -16.01 -7.19
CA GLY A 107 2.82 -17.32 -6.65
C GLY A 107 3.99 -18.31 -6.62
N CYS A 108 5.22 -17.86 -6.83
CA CYS A 108 6.40 -18.72 -6.78
C CYS A 108 6.74 -19.03 -5.32
N THR A 109 6.69 -20.30 -4.96
CA THR A 109 7.13 -20.78 -3.64
C THR A 109 8.37 -21.65 -3.80
N ARG A 110 9.31 -21.53 -2.85
CA ARG A 110 10.49 -22.40 -2.84
C ARG A 110 10.04 -23.82 -2.50
N LYS A 111 10.22 -24.75 -3.43
CA LYS A 111 10.04 -26.18 -3.16
C LYS A 111 11.09 -26.61 -2.13
N LYS A 112 10.65 -27.14 -0.99
CA LYS A 112 11.56 -27.74 0.00
C LYS A 112 11.85 -29.19 -0.41
N SER A 113 13.10 -29.50 -0.72
CA SER A 113 13.57 -30.88 -0.77
C SER A 113 14.15 -31.27 0.59
N ARG A 114 13.85 -32.48 1.06
CA ARG A 114 14.45 -33.02 2.29
C ARG A 114 15.86 -33.48 1.94
N TYR A 115 16.86 -32.74 2.39
CA TYR A 115 18.24 -33.22 2.38
C TYR A 115 18.46 -34.04 3.66
N THR A 116 18.55 -35.36 3.51
CA THR A 116 18.95 -36.26 4.59
C THR A 116 20.40 -36.67 4.39
N LEU A 117 21.19 -36.72 5.47
CA LEU A 117 22.52 -37.32 5.43
C LEU A 117 22.40 -38.81 5.04
N PRO A 118 23.36 -39.37 4.28
CA PRO A 118 23.41 -40.81 4.04
C PRO A 118 23.42 -41.56 5.38
N SER A 119 22.58 -42.60 5.50
CA SER A 119 22.64 -43.51 6.66
C SER A 119 24.04 -44.10 6.74
N LYS A 120 24.69 -43.97 7.91
CA LYS A 120 25.90 -44.74 8.22
C LYS A 120 25.49 -46.20 8.41
N ASN A 121 25.39 -46.95 7.31
CA ASN A 121 25.51 -48.40 7.40
C ASN A 121 27.00 -48.70 7.26
N ASP A 122 27.72 -48.56 8.38
CA ASP A 122 29.05 -49.15 8.50
C ASP A 122 28.86 -50.67 8.45
N LEU A 123 29.39 -51.30 7.39
CA LEU A 123 29.48 -52.77 7.28
C LEU A 123 30.37 -53.28 8.42
N THR A 124 29.78 -54.09 9.32
CA THR A 124 30.51 -55.05 10.16
C THR A 124 30.56 -56.39 9.47
#